data_AF-A0A821DUB3-F1
#
_entry.id   AF-A0A821DUB3-F1
#
_cell.length_a   1.000
_cell.length_b   1.000
_cell.length_c   1.000
_cell.angle_alpha   90.00
_cell.angle_beta   90.00
_cell.angle_gamma   90.00
#
_symmetry.space_group_name_H-M   'P 1'
#
loop_
_entity.id
_entity.type
_entity.pdbx_description
1 polymer ?
#
loop_
_entity_poly.entity_id
_entity_poly.type
_entity_poly.pdbx_seq_one_letter_code
_entity_poly.pdbx_strand_id
1 'polypeptide(L)'
;MFSVFTDCPHREKLGWLEQTHLVFPAIQRFFDIQAHGRSIVRRIAEAQLNNGMVPSTAPEYPIFSGGFRDEPNWGNSIILLPLYLYQSYGEKALLEEFYSNMVSWIDYLTSKAKNNIVSYGLGDWFAIDQSTPVGVTGTYGYWMSANGLATIAYALNKIADAQKYSDLTSNISSAFHTTYFNATAHTYATGSQAADVFALEMGAVPITEQQNVIQHLINDIRQRGNHTSTGEVSLPSWFRMLSFYGHDDVVYDFLSRTDSPSYGYVIIHGATSLTEDWDGPAPARGQSLASQNHFSFGAVDEWLMCSLAGIKQAANSIDYRILDINPAIVGNISHIKVTYRTTRGWIETQWNRAGTTFTLKVMLPYGSIANVYIPGTDATSDYGTLIQVRKTEPMTIFKIESGSYTFKSVINVNTKRN
;
A
#
# COMPACT_ATOMS: atom_id res chain seq x y z
N MET A 1 9.55 17.12 -3.20
CA MET A 1 8.93 17.82 -2.05
C MET A 1 9.44 19.25 -1.99
N PHE A 2 8.58 20.23 -2.26
CA PHE A 2 8.94 21.66 -2.22
C PHE A 2 7.75 22.46 -1.69
N SER A 3 7.72 22.75 -0.38
CA SER A 3 6.57 23.29 0.36
C SER A 3 5.30 22.42 0.37
N VAL A 4 5.05 21.60 -0.65
CA VAL A 4 4.03 20.55 -0.73
C VAL A 4 4.64 19.30 -1.37
N PHE A 5 3.89 18.20 -1.34
CA PHE A 5 4.15 17.01 -2.15
C PHE A 5 3.71 17.28 -3.59
N THR A 6 4.61 17.87 -4.38
CA THR A 6 4.34 18.24 -5.78
C THR A 6 4.42 17.02 -6.69
N ASP A 7 3.43 16.79 -7.54
CA ASP A 7 3.39 15.74 -8.57
C ASP A 7 4.71 15.60 -9.33
N CYS A 8 5.20 16.71 -9.86
CA CYS A 8 6.48 16.81 -10.55
C CYS A 8 7.17 18.15 -10.25
N PRO A 9 8.51 18.20 -10.33
CA PRO A 9 9.25 19.41 -10.01
C PRO A 9 9.42 20.38 -11.18
N HIS A 10 8.99 20.02 -12.40
CA HIS A 10 9.36 20.75 -13.61
C HIS A 10 8.19 21.47 -14.30
N ARG A 11 7.04 20.80 -14.52
CA ARG A 11 5.90 21.37 -15.28
C ARG A 11 4.79 21.96 -14.40
N GLU A 12 4.08 21.13 -13.63
CA GLU A 12 2.86 21.51 -12.91
C GLU A 12 3.19 22.03 -11.52
N LYS A 13 3.90 21.22 -10.72
CA LYS A 13 4.33 21.55 -9.36
C LYS A 13 3.15 21.77 -8.42
N LEU A 14 2.07 21.01 -8.60
CA LEU A 14 0.83 21.10 -7.84
C LEU A 14 0.82 20.04 -6.73
N GLY A 15 0.20 20.39 -5.60
CA GLY A 15 0.02 19.47 -4.48
C GLY A 15 -1.10 18.46 -4.73
N TRP A 16 -0.96 17.60 -5.74
CA TRP A 16 -1.86 16.48 -6.00
C TRP A 16 -1.85 15.51 -4.80
N LEU A 17 -3.05 15.20 -4.30
CA LEU A 17 -3.22 14.67 -2.94
C LEU A 17 -3.06 13.16 -2.81
N GLU A 18 -3.44 12.39 -3.81
CA GLU A 18 -3.39 10.92 -3.86
C GLU A 18 -2.02 10.37 -3.44
N GLN A 19 -0.94 11.01 -3.87
CA GLN A 19 0.41 10.49 -3.60
C GLN A 19 0.76 10.55 -2.10
N THR A 20 0.10 11.44 -1.34
CA THR A 20 0.34 11.56 0.11
C THR A 20 -0.12 10.34 0.90
N HIS A 21 -0.99 9.50 0.33
CA HIS A 21 -1.43 8.24 0.95
C HIS A 21 -1.04 7.00 0.13
N LEU A 22 -1.18 7.02 -1.20
CA LEU A 22 -0.87 5.86 -2.06
C LEU A 22 0.60 5.43 -1.97
N VAL A 23 1.51 6.38 -1.79
CA VAL A 23 2.95 6.13 -1.66
C VAL A 23 3.52 6.62 -0.33
N PHE A 24 2.67 6.78 0.69
CA PHE A 24 3.07 7.20 2.03
C PHE A 24 4.23 6.38 2.61
N PRO A 25 4.26 5.02 2.51
CA PRO A 25 5.38 4.23 3.04
C PRO A 25 6.73 4.64 2.44
N ALA A 26 6.77 4.94 1.14
CA ALA A 26 7.98 5.35 0.46
C ALA A 26 8.47 6.72 0.95
N ILE A 27 7.55 7.68 1.07
CA ILE A 27 7.86 9.04 1.54
C ILE A 27 8.39 9.00 2.97
N GLN A 28 7.62 8.38 3.87
CA GLN A 28 7.90 8.35 5.30
C GLN A 28 9.21 7.63 5.61
N ARG A 29 9.58 6.63 4.81
CA ARG A 29 10.81 5.89 5.07
C ARG A 29 12.07 6.72 4.83
N PHE A 30 12.08 7.49 3.76
CA PHE A 30 13.25 8.28 3.37
C PHE A 30 13.35 9.61 4.12
N PHE A 31 12.22 10.11 4.63
CA PHE A 31 12.14 11.43 5.22
C PHE A 31 11.28 11.43 6.49
N ASP A 32 11.76 12.12 7.53
CA ASP A 32 10.88 12.51 8.63
C ASP A 32 9.90 13.57 8.12
N ILE A 33 8.65 13.14 7.94
CA ILE A 33 7.58 13.98 7.39
C ILE A 33 6.57 14.40 8.44
N GLN A 34 6.80 14.18 9.74
CA GLN A 34 5.80 14.44 10.78
C GLN A 34 5.27 15.88 10.73
N ALA A 35 6.17 16.86 10.80
CA ALA A 35 5.82 18.28 10.77
C ALA A 35 5.27 18.70 9.39
N HIS A 36 5.83 18.18 8.31
CA HIS A 36 5.40 18.50 6.96
C HIS A 36 3.99 17.97 6.67
N GLY A 37 3.73 16.71 6.98
CA GLY A 37 2.44 16.05 6.84
C GLY A 37 1.34 16.74 7.64
N ARG A 38 1.61 17.19 8.88
CA ARG A 38 0.68 18.04 9.65
C ARG A 38 0.28 19.30 8.89
N SER A 39 1.24 19.99 8.26
CA SER A 39 0.94 21.16 7.44
C SER A 39 0.09 20.81 6.21
N ILE A 40 0.33 19.65 5.59
CA ILE A 40 -0.46 19.21 4.43
C ILE A 40 -1.90 18.89 4.83
N VAL A 41 -2.13 18.15 5.91
CA VAL A 41 -3.49 17.86 6.42
C VAL A 41 -4.27 19.16 6.64
N ARG A 42 -3.64 20.17 7.25
CA ARG A 42 -4.25 21.50 7.44
C ARG A 42 -4.62 22.17 6.11
N ARG A 43 -3.72 22.16 5.11
CA ARG A 43 -3.99 22.72 3.78
C ARG A 43 -5.12 22.01 3.06
N ILE A 44 -5.24 20.69 3.20
CA ILE A 44 -6.36 19.92 2.66
C ILE A 44 -7.67 20.37 3.32
N ALA A 45 -7.69 20.48 4.65
CA ALA A 45 -8.86 20.95 5.39
C ALA A 45 -9.27 22.39 5.01
N GLU A 46 -8.29 23.28 4.79
CA GLU A 46 -8.52 24.66 4.33
C GLU A 46 -9.04 24.74 2.89
N ALA A 47 -8.68 23.78 2.03
CA ALA A 47 -9.16 23.69 0.66
C ALA A 47 -10.54 23.00 0.55
N GLN A 48 -10.98 22.28 1.59
CA GLN A 48 -12.25 21.57 1.60
C GLN A 48 -13.44 22.53 1.49
N LEU A 49 -14.39 22.21 0.62
CA LEU A 49 -15.57 23.03 0.39
C LEU A 49 -16.67 22.77 1.44
N ASN A 50 -17.60 23.73 1.57
CA ASN A 50 -18.71 23.66 2.53
C ASN A 50 -19.64 22.43 2.34
N ASN A 51 -19.67 21.83 1.16
CA ASN A 51 -20.45 20.62 0.88
C ASN A 51 -19.68 19.32 1.22
N GLY A 52 -18.49 19.43 1.84
CA GLY A 52 -17.63 18.31 2.21
C GLY A 52 -16.65 17.86 1.13
N MET A 53 -16.75 18.37 -0.10
CA MET A 53 -15.85 18.02 -1.20
C MET A 53 -14.40 18.45 -0.89
N VAL A 54 -13.46 17.52 -1.00
CA VAL A 54 -12.03 17.80 -0.97
C VAL A 54 -11.53 17.89 -2.42
N PRO A 55 -10.93 19.03 -2.84
CA PRO A 55 -10.32 19.12 -4.16
C PRO A 55 -9.14 18.15 -4.33
N SER A 56 -8.88 17.71 -5.56
CA SER A 56 -7.76 16.80 -5.87
C SER A 56 -6.38 17.41 -5.65
N THR A 57 -6.28 18.74 -5.48
CA THR A 57 -5.05 19.44 -5.12
C THR A 57 -5.24 20.31 -3.87
N ALA A 58 -4.23 20.38 -3.00
CA ALA A 58 -4.21 21.37 -1.92
C ALA A 58 -2.83 22.03 -1.77
N PRO A 59 -2.75 23.38 -1.77
CA PRO A 59 -3.84 24.34 -2.00
C PRO A 59 -4.44 24.25 -3.42
N GLU A 60 -5.76 24.43 -3.56
CA GLU A 60 -6.46 24.45 -4.86
C GLU A 60 -6.20 25.80 -5.57
N TYR A 61 -5.02 25.98 -6.15
CA TYR A 61 -4.71 27.18 -6.95
C TYR A 61 -5.40 27.14 -8.32
N PRO A 62 -5.12 26.14 -9.19
CA PRO A 62 -5.97 25.90 -10.35
C PRO A 62 -7.23 25.12 -9.92
N ILE A 63 -8.39 25.64 -10.33
CA ILE A 63 -9.65 24.93 -10.17
C ILE A 63 -9.90 24.11 -11.44
N PHE A 64 -9.71 22.80 -11.35
CA PHE A 64 -9.99 21.88 -12.45
C PHE A 64 -11.49 21.61 -12.62
N SER A 65 -11.87 20.99 -13.73
CA SER A 65 -13.25 20.60 -14.04
C SER A 65 -13.40 19.09 -14.10
N GLY A 66 -14.60 18.59 -13.79
CA GLY A 66 -14.91 17.15 -13.88
C GLY A 66 -14.09 16.32 -12.89
N GLY A 67 -13.77 15.08 -13.27
CA GLY A 67 -13.10 14.11 -12.38
C GLY A 67 -11.72 14.55 -11.86
N PHE A 68 -11.06 15.51 -12.51
CA PHE A 68 -9.81 16.09 -12.03
C PHE A 68 -9.97 16.97 -10.79
N ARG A 69 -11.18 17.39 -10.46
CA ARG A 69 -11.43 18.28 -9.32
C ARG A 69 -11.75 17.51 -8.04
N ASP A 70 -12.57 16.47 -8.14
CA ASP A 70 -13.16 15.80 -6.97
C ASP A 70 -12.91 14.29 -6.95
N GLU A 71 -11.78 13.84 -7.48
CA GLU A 71 -11.45 12.41 -7.53
C GLU A 71 -11.46 11.77 -6.12
N PRO A 72 -12.28 10.73 -5.88
CA PRO A 72 -12.34 10.02 -4.59
C PRO A 72 -10.98 9.67 -3.96
N ASN A 73 -10.13 8.94 -4.68
CA ASN A 73 -8.79 8.53 -4.28
C ASN A 73 -7.86 9.71 -3.99
N TRP A 74 -8.05 10.89 -4.58
CA TRP A 74 -7.26 12.08 -4.23
C TRP A 74 -7.78 12.71 -2.94
N GLY A 75 -9.09 12.92 -2.84
CA GLY A 75 -9.71 13.55 -1.68
C GLY A 75 -9.58 12.73 -0.39
N ASN A 76 -9.44 11.41 -0.52
CA ASN A 76 -9.19 10.48 0.60
C ASN A 76 -8.02 10.87 1.51
N SER A 77 -7.09 11.71 1.03
CA SER A 77 -5.96 12.20 1.83
C SER A 77 -6.38 12.95 3.09
N ILE A 78 -7.58 13.56 3.15
CA ILE A 78 -8.07 14.17 4.41
C ILE A 78 -8.27 13.13 5.53
N ILE A 79 -8.47 11.85 5.18
CA ILE A 79 -8.64 10.73 6.11
C ILE A 79 -7.35 9.92 6.26
N LEU A 80 -6.76 9.51 5.14
CA LEU A 80 -5.69 8.52 5.14
C LEU A 80 -4.34 9.10 5.59
N LEU A 81 -3.98 10.31 5.16
CA LEU A 81 -2.73 10.94 5.60
C LEU A 81 -2.67 11.12 7.13
N PRO A 82 -3.67 11.70 7.82
CA PRO A 82 -3.61 11.82 9.27
C PRO A 82 -3.70 10.46 9.98
N LEU A 83 -4.40 9.46 9.43
CA LEU A 83 -4.37 8.08 9.95
C LEU A 83 -2.94 7.49 9.89
N TYR A 84 -2.27 7.63 8.76
CA TYR A 84 -0.92 7.10 8.59
C TYR A 84 0.10 7.86 9.43
N LEU A 85 -0.04 9.18 9.59
CA LEU A 85 0.76 9.96 10.54
C LEU A 85 0.54 9.51 11.99
N TYR A 86 -0.70 9.21 12.38
CA TYR A 86 -1.00 8.64 13.68
C TYR A 86 -0.34 7.27 13.87
N GLN A 87 -0.49 6.37 12.90
CA GLN A 87 0.11 5.04 12.96
C GLN A 87 1.64 5.08 13.02
N SER A 88 2.27 5.99 12.28
CA SER A 88 3.73 6.04 12.16
C SER A 88 4.43 6.89 13.22
N TYR A 89 3.77 7.94 13.71
CA TYR A 89 4.38 8.94 14.62
C TYR A 89 3.59 9.15 15.92
N GLY A 90 2.44 8.49 16.11
CA GLY A 90 1.57 8.69 17.27
C GLY A 90 0.79 10.02 17.25
N GLU A 91 0.65 10.66 16.08
CA GLU A 91 -0.01 11.95 15.86
C GLU A 91 -1.54 11.94 16.02
N LYS A 92 -2.03 11.63 17.23
CA LYS A 92 -3.46 11.53 17.51
C LYS A 92 -4.20 12.87 17.40
N ALA A 93 -3.53 13.98 17.70
CA ALA A 93 -4.15 15.31 17.71
C ALA A 93 -4.74 15.70 16.34
N LEU A 94 -4.12 15.27 15.23
CA LEU A 94 -4.64 15.53 13.89
C LEU A 94 -5.97 14.81 13.63
N LEU A 95 -6.12 13.60 14.17
CA LEU A 95 -7.36 12.84 14.07
C LEU A 95 -8.50 13.58 14.79
N GLU A 96 -8.21 14.14 15.97
CA GLU A 96 -9.19 14.88 16.79
C GLU A 96 -9.55 16.21 16.15
N GLU A 97 -8.55 16.98 15.71
CA GLU A 97 -8.71 18.32 15.14
C GLU A 97 -9.53 18.31 13.84
N PHE A 98 -9.28 17.34 12.96
CA PHE A 98 -9.89 17.30 11.63
C PHE A 98 -10.98 16.23 11.47
N TYR A 99 -11.46 15.62 12.56
CA TYR A 99 -12.49 14.58 12.49
C TYR A 99 -13.75 15.03 11.74
N SER A 100 -14.21 16.27 11.95
CA SER A 100 -15.39 16.80 11.25
C SER A 100 -15.17 16.91 9.73
N ASN A 101 -13.98 17.31 9.30
CA ASN A 101 -13.60 17.38 7.88
C ASN A 101 -13.64 15.99 7.23
N MET A 102 -13.14 14.98 7.95
CA MET A 102 -13.17 13.58 7.53
C MET A 102 -14.59 13.05 7.37
N VAL A 103 -15.47 13.35 8.34
CA VAL A 103 -16.90 12.99 8.27
C VAL A 103 -17.57 13.66 7.07
N SER A 104 -17.35 14.96 6.85
CA SER A 104 -17.92 15.68 5.71
C SER A 104 -17.45 15.14 4.35
N TRP A 105 -16.21 14.64 4.26
CA TRP A 105 -15.72 13.97 3.05
C TRP A 105 -16.46 12.65 2.78
N ILE A 106 -16.68 11.84 3.82
CA ILE A 106 -17.50 10.62 3.70
C ILE A 106 -18.93 10.96 3.29
N ASP A 107 -19.54 11.98 3.89
CA ASP A 107 -20.90 12.40 3.55
C ASP A 107 -20.98 12.87 2.09
N TYR A 108 -19.95 13.58 1.59
CA TYR A 108 -19.83 13.95 0.18
C TYR A 108 -19.79 12.71 -0.73
N LEU A 109 -18.89 11.76 -0.49
CA LEU A 109 -18.80 10.52 -1.27
C LEU A 109 -20.10 9.71 -1.21
N THR A 110 -20.73 9.63 -0.03
CA THR A 110 -22.03 8.96 0.18
C THR A 110 -23.12 9.60 -0.69
N SER A 111 -23.13 10.94 -0.79
CA SER A 111 -24.09 11.66 -1.64
C SER A 111 -23.93 11.40 -3.14
N LYS A 112 -22.72 10.97 -3.55
CA LYS A 112 -22.39 10.61 -4.94
C LYS A 112 -22.58 9.12 -5.22
N ALA A 113 -22.69 8.29 -4.18
CA ALA A 113 -22.84 6.85 -4.31
C ALA A 113 -24.27 6.48 -4.72
N LYS A 114 -24.40 5.49 -5.60
CA LYS A 114 -25.67 4.82 -5.88
C LYS A 114 -25.55 3.37 -5.44
N ASN A 115 -26.38 2.94 -4.50
CA ASN A 115 -26.32 1.59 -3.90
C ASN A 115 -24.91 1.24 -3.39
N ASN A 116 -24.25 2.18 -2.72
CA ASN A 116 -22.87 2.08 -2.22
C ASN A 116 -21.77 1.97 -3.31
N ILE A 117 -22.11 2.21 -4.59
CA ILE A 117 -21.15 2.27 -5.69
C ILE A 117 -20.88 3.73 -6.06
N VAL A 118 -19.61 4.13 -6.06
CA VAL A 118 -19.14 5.44 -6.53
C VAL A 118 -18.54 5.27 -7.92
N SER A 119 -19.18 5.85 -8.94
CA SER A 119 -18.85 5.64 -10.36
C SER A 119 -18.44 6.92 -11.09
N TYR A 120 -17.53 7.68 -10.51
CA TYR A 120 -16.91 8.86 -11.12
C TYR A 120 -15.45 8.96 -10.65
N GLY A 121 -14.67 9.82 -11.31
CA GLY A 121 -13.25 10.03 -11.02
C GLY A 121 -12.39 9.85 -12.27
N LEU A 122 -11.09 9.64 -12.05
CA LEU A 122 -10.09 9.53 -13.12
C LEU A 122 -9.80 8.08 -13.51
N GLY A 123 -10.28 7.11 -12.73
CA GLY A 123 -9.95 5.71 -12.95
C GLY A 123 -8.61 5.33 -12.30
N ASP A 124 -8.01 4.25 -12.81
CA ASP A 124 -6.68 3.84 -12.39
C ASP A 124 -5.65 4.58 -13.26
N TRP A 125 -5.24 5.76 -12.80
CA TRP A 125 -4.45 6.71 -13.59
C TRP A 125 -3.15 6.10 -14.11
N PHE A 126 -2.85 6.33 -15.40
CA PHE A 126 -1.75 5.69 -16.16
C PHE A 126 -1.75 4.14 -16.19
N ALA A 127 -2.89 3.49 -15.99
CA ALA A 127 -3.00 2.04 -16.17
C ALA A 127 -2.62 1.61 -17.60
N ILE A 128 -1.98 0.44 -17.71
CA ILE A 128 -1.76 -0.20 -19.01
C ILE A 128 -3.10 -0.76 -19.54
N ASP A 129 -3.91 -1.34 -18.64
CA ASP A 129 -5.22 -1.87 -18.94
C ASP A 129 -6.32 -0.84 -18.64
N GLN A 130 -6.81 -0.22 -19.70
CA GLN A 130 -7.86 0.80 -19.66
C GLN A 130 -9.28 0.21 -19.59
N SER A 131 -9.43 -1.11 -19.48
CA SER A 131 -10.75 -1.74 -19.38
C SER A 131 -11.40 -1.62 -18.00
N THR A 132 -10.61 -1.32 -16.96
CA THR A 132 -11.11 -1.19 -15.58
C THR A 132 -12.18 -0.11 -15.49
N PRO A 133 -13.44 -0.43 -15.12
CA PRO A 133 -14.48 0.58 -15.03
C PRO A 133 -14.19 1.60 -13.93
N VAL A 134 -14.49 2.88 -14.16
CA VAL A 134 -14.32 3.94 -13.15
C VAL A 134 -15.12 3.66 -11.86
N GLY A 135 -16.24 2.92 -11.95
CA GLY A 135 -16.99 2.46 -10.78
C GLY A 135 -16.22 1.50 -9.87
N VAL A 136 -15.26 0.74 -10.41
CA VAL A 136 -14.39 -0.11 -9.61
C VAL A 136 -13.43 0.75 -8.78
N THR A 137 -12.71 1.67 -9.41
CA THR A 137 -11.70 2.52 -8.74
C THR A 137 -12.34 3.55 -7.80
N GLY A 138 -13.46 4.16 -8.20
CA GLY A 138 -14.20 5.12 -7.37
C GLY A 138 -14.79 4.48 -6.12
N THR A 139 -15.33 3.25 -6.24
CA THR A 139 -15.86 2.50 -5.10
C THR A 139 -14.76 2.01 -4.17
N TYR A 140 -13.60 1.62 -4.71
CA TYR A 140 -12.41 1.34 -3.89
C TYR A 140 -11.98 2.56 -3.08
N GLY A 141 -11.94 3.75 -3.71
CA GLY A 141 -11.69 5.02 -3.01
C GLY A 141 -12.70 5.27 -1.88
N TYR A 142 -13.99 5.04 -2.13
CA TYR A 142 -15.02 5.16 -1.11
C TYR A 142 -14.84 4.18 0.06
N TRP A 143 -14.51 2.92 -0.25
CA TRP A 143 -14.20 1.90 0.76
C TRP A 143 -12.99 2.29 1.62
N MET A 144 -11.89 2.75 1.00
CA MET A 144 -10.69 3.17 1.73
C MET A 144 -10.99 4.28 2.73
N SER A 145 -11.78 5.28 2.30
CA SER A 145 -12.21 6.36 3.19
C SER A 145 -13.06 5.86 4.35
N ALA A 146 -14.06 4.99 4.08
CA ALA A 146 -14.94 4.46 5.12
C ALA A 146 -14.15 3.61 6.14
N ASN A 147 -13.26 2.75 5.65
CA ASN A 147 -12.40 1.90 6.48
C ASN A 147 -11.41 2.72 7.31
N GLY A 148 -10.80 3.73 6.69
CA GLY A 148 -9.93 4.69 7.36
C GLY A 148 -10.65 5.43 8.48
N LEU A 149 -11.85 5.96 8.22
CA LEU A 149 -12.63 6.68 9.22
C LEU A 149 -13.13 5.77 10.35
N ALA A 150 -13.49 4.51 10.06
CA ALA A 150 -13.80 3.52 11.09
C ALA A 150 -12.62 3.30 12.04
N THR A 151 -11.42 3.16 11.48
CA THR A 151 -10.17 2.99 12.24
C THR A 151 -9.87 4.22 13.10
N ILE A 152 -10.04 5.41 12.54
CA ILE A 152 -9.87 6.69 13.25
C ILE A 152 -10.88 6.82 14.38
N ALA A 153 -12.16 6.57 14.12
CA ALA A 153 -13.23 6.63 15.11
C ALA A 153 -12.95 5.69 16.29
N TYR A 154 -12.45 4.47 16.02
CA TYR A 154 -12.00 3.54 17.06
C TYR A 154 -10.84 4.12 17.88
N ALA A 155 -9.79 4.66 17.22
CA ALA A 155 -8.65 5.27 17.90
C ALA A 155 -9.03 6.49 18.78
N LEU A 156 -10.12 7.18 18.42
CA LEU A 156 -10.70 8.30 19.17
C LEU A 156 -11.74 7.88 20.23
N ASN A 157 -11.97 6.58 20.44
CA ASN A 157 -13.01 6.05 21.31
C ASN A 157 -14.44 6.51 20.95
N LYS A 158 -14.69 6.85 19.68
CA LYS A 158 -16.02 7.17 19.14
C LYS A 158 -16.72 5.89 18.69
N ILE A 159 -17.09 5.04 19.65
CA ILE A 159 -17.52 3.65 19.38
C ILE A 159 -18.72 3.54 18.43
N ALA A 160 -19.71 4.42 18.57
CA ALA A 160 -20.88 4.43 17.68
C ALA A 160 -20.51 4.76 16.23
N ASP A 161 -19.62 5.75 16.03
CA ASP A 161 -19.12 6.11 14.71
C ASP A 161 -18.24 4.99 14.14
N ALA A 162 -17.40 4.38 14.97
CA ALA A 162 -16.56 3.24 14.56
C ALA A 162 -17.43 2.09 14.03
N GLN A 163 -18.53 1.76 14.72
CA GLN A 163 -19.50 0.77 14.23
C GLN A 163 -20.16 1.23 12.92
N LYS A 164 -20.71 2.47 12.88
CA LYS A 164 -21.35 3.04 11.69
C LYS A 164 -20.46 2.92 10.44
N TYR A 165 -19.19 3.31 10.54
CA TYR A 165 -18.27 3.28 9.41
C TYR A 165 -17.73 1.89 9.10
N SER A 166 -17.65 0.99 10.09
CA SER A 166 -17.36 -0.44 9.85
C SER A 166 -18.49 -1.13 9.09
N ASP A 167 -19.74 -0.83 9.45
CA ASP A 167 -20.93 -1.31 8.74
C ASP A 167 -20.96 -0.76 7.32
N LEU A 168 -20.67 0.54 7.13
CA LEU A 168 -20.57 1.14 5.81
C LEU A 168 -19.49 0.46 4.96
N THR A 169 -18.30 0.23 5.52
CA THR A 169 -17.19 -0.48 4.86
C THR A 169 -17.64 -1.85 4.37
N SER A 170 -18.31 -2.63 5.23
CA SER A 170 -18.82 -3.96 4.91
C SER A 170 -19.92 -3.93 3.83
N ASN A 171 -20.79 -2.92 3.87
CA ASN A 171 -21.84 -2.70 2.88
C ASN A 171 -21.27 -2.33 1.50
N ILE A 172 -20.18 -1.54 1.46
CA ILE A 172 -19.48 -1.20 0.22
C ILE A 172 -18.83 -2.46 -0.37
N SER A 173 -18.10 -3.27 0.43
CA SER A 173 -17.52 -4.54 -0.04
C SER A 173 -18.58 -5.49 -0.59
N SER A 174 -19.72 -5.61 0.09
CA SER A 174 -20.83 -6.46 -0.35
C SER A 174 -21.47 -5.96 -1.65
N ALA A 175 -21.67 -4.64 -1.78
CA ALA A 175 -22.18 -4.03 -3.00
C ALA A 175 -21.20 -4.19 -4.18
N PHE A 176 -19.90 -4.03 -3.93
CA PHE A 176 -18.85 -4.25 -4.91
C PHE A 176 -18.87 -5.69 -5.41
N HIS A 177 -18.95 -6.67 -4.50
CA HIS A 177 -19.05 -8.08 -4.86
C HIS A 177 -20.27 -8.36 -5.75
N THR A 178 -21.44 -7.92 -5.32
CA THR A 178 -22.69 -8.13 -6.06
C THR A 178 -22.68 -7.47 -7.43
N THR A 179 -22.02 -6.31 -7.56
CA THR A 179 -22.00 -5.53 -8.80
C THR A 179 -20.98 -6.07 -9.80
N TYR A 180 -19.81 -6.50 -9.34
CA TYR A 180 -18.66 -6.75 -10.20
C TYR A 180 -18.20 -8.21 -10.27
N PHE A 181 -18.61 -9.11 -9.37
CA PHE A 181 -18.12 -10.49 -9.42
C PHE A 181 -18.66 -11.25 -10.64
N ASN A 182 -17.76 -11.84 -11.41
CA ASN A 182 -18.07 -12.75 -12.51
C ASN A 182 -17.83 -14.19 -12.06
N ALA A 183 -18.90 -14.89 -11.72
CA ALA A 183 -18.84 -16.27 -11.23
C ALA A 183 -18.35 -17.29 -12.28
N THR A 184 -18.46 -16.99 -13.58
CA THR A 184 -17.98 -17.90 -14.65
C THR A 184 -16.48 -17.77 -14.86
N ALA A 185 -15.96 -16.54 -14.80
CA ALA A 185 -14.54 -16.27 -15.01
C ALA A 185 -13.72 -16.22 -13.70
N HIS A 186 -14.38 -16.30 -12.54
CA HIS A 186 -13.77 -16.19 -11.21
C HIS A 186 -12.90 -14.93 -11.05
N THR A 187 -13.44 -13.80 -11.48
CA THR A 187 -12.75 -12.50 -11.51
C THR A 187 -13.75 -11.35 -11.33
N TYR A 188 -13.27 -10.11 -11.28
CA TYR A 188 -14.10 -8.92 -11.08
C TYR A 188 -14.14 -8.01 -12.31
N ALA A 189 -15.33 -7.47 -12.59
CA ALA A 189 -15.62 -6.57 -13.70
C ALA A 189 -15.11 -7.12 -15.05
N THR A 190 -14.07 -6.50 -15.62
CA THR A 190 -13.47 -6.90 -16.90
C THR A 190 -12.38 -7.96 -16.76
N GLY A 191 -12.07 -8.36 -15.52
CA GLY A 191 -10.95 -9.22 -15.19
C GLY A 191 -9.58 -8.54 -15.31
N SER A 192 -9.54 -7.21 -15.22
CA SER A 192 -8.28 -6.49 -15.11
C SER A 192 -7.59 -6.75 -13.78
N GLN A 193 -6.26 -6.64 -13.75
CA GLN A 193 -5.48 -6.79 -12.53
C GLN A 193 -5.97 -5.84 -11.43
N ALA A 194 -6.30 -4.59 -11.79
CA ALA A 194 -6.83 -3.59 -10.88
C ALA A 194 -8.14 -4.04 -10.22
N ALA A 195 -9.08 -4.60 -10.98
CA ALA A 195 -10.37 -5.03 -10.45
C ALA A 195 -10.22 -6.17 -9.44
N ASP A 196 -9.36 -7.16 -9.73
CA ASP A 196 -9.11 -8.28 -8.83
C ASP A 196 -8.40 -7.86 -7.55
N VAL A 197 -7.35 -7.03 -7.63
CA VAL A 197 -6.61 -6.60 -6.43
C VAL A 197 -7.46 -5.74 -5.50
N PHE A 198 -8.29 -4.85 -6.04
CA PHE A 198 -9.23 -4.07 -5.23
C PHE A 198 -10.26 -4.97 -4.56
N ALA A 199 -10.82 -5.96 -5.26
CA ALA A 199 -11.77 -6.89 -4.67
C ALA A 199 -11.17 -7.67 -3.50
N LEU A 200 -9.94 -8.15 -3.67
CA LEU A 200 -9.18 -8.89 -2.64
C LEU A 200 -8.90 -7.99 -1.43
N GLU A 201 -8.39 -6.78 -1.65
CA GLU A 201 -8.04 -5.87 -0.56
C GLU A 201 -9.28 -5.36 0.21
N MET A 202 -10.38 -5.11 -0.50
CA MET A 202 -11.65 -4.70 0.12
C MET A 202 -12.27 -5.80 0.99
N GLY A 203 -11.74 -7.03 0.94
CA GLY A 203 -12.38 -8.21 1.53
C GLY A 203 -13.72 -8.52 0.86
N ALA A 204 -13.94 -8.05 -0.38
CA ALA A 204 -15.16 -8.29 -1.13
C ALA A 204 -15.24 -9.73 -1.67
N VAL A 205 -14.09 -10.41 -1.78
CA VAL A 205 -14.04 -11.80 -2.26
C VAL A 205 -14.41 -12.78 -1.15
N PRO A 206 -15.47 -13.59 -1.31
CA PRO A 206 -15.79 -14.66 -0.38
C PRO A 206 -14.62 -15.64 -0.24
N ILE A 207 -14.44 -16.20 0.96
CA ILE A 207 -13.28 -17.07 1.25
C ILE A 207 -13.16 -18.26 0.30
N THR A 208 -14.27 -18.76 -0.24
CA THR A 208 -14.32 -19.86 -1.20
C THR A 208 -13.80 -19.48 -2.60
N GLU A 209 -13.77 -18.19 -2.93
CA GLU A 209 -13.35 -17.67 -4.23
C GLU A 209 -11.98 -17.00 -4.21
N GLN A 210 -11.43 -16.69 -3.03
CA GLN A 210 -10.15 -15.99 -2.90
C GLN A 210 -9.02 -16.67 -3.68
N GLN A 211 -8.93 -18.00 -3.61
CA GLN A 211 -7.91 -18.77 -4.34
C GLN A 211 -8.12 -18.74 -5.86
N ASN A 212 -9.36 -18.70 -6.34
CA ASN A 212 -9.62 -18.62 -7.77
C ASN A 212 -9.25 -17.22 -8.31
N VAL A 213 -9.62 -16.17 -7.59
CA VAL A 213 -9.36 -14.77 -7.98
C VAL A 213 -7.87 -14.46 -7.95
N ILE A 214 -7.14 -14.85 -6.90
CA ILE A 214 -5.68 -14.66 -6.87
C ILE A 214 -4.98 -15.45 -7.97
N GLN A 215 -5.45 -16.67 -8.29
CA GLN A 215 -4.89 -17.46 -9.38
C GLN A 215 -5.20 -16.85 -10.75
N HIS A 216 -6.39 -16.25 -10.94
CA HIS A 216 -6.73 -15.50 -12.14
C HIS A 216 -5.76 -14.31 -12.34
N LEU A 217 -5.56 -13.50 -11.30
CA LEU A 217 -4.61 -12.39 -11.30
C LEU A 217 -3.20 -12.84 -11.70
N ILE A 218 -2.70 -13.91 -11.07
CA ILE A 218 -1.36 -14.45 -11.37
C ILE A 218 -1.29 -14.93 -12.82
N ASN A 219 -2.31 -15.63 -13.30
CA ASN A 219 -2.35 -16.11 -14.67
C ASN A 219 -2.30 -14.96 -15.69
N ASP A 220 -3.04 -13.87 -15.46
CA ASP A 220 -2.97 -12.66 -16.31
C ASP A 220 -1.55 -12.05 -16.29
N ILE A 221 -0.93 -11.88 -15.11
CA ILE A 221 0.44 -11.39 -14.98
C ILE A 221 1.43 -12.27 -15.77
N ARG A 222 1.33 -13.59 -15.64
CA ARG A 222 2.20 -14.54 -16.35
C ARG A 222 1.97 -14.50 -17.86
N GLN A 223 0.71 -14.43 -18.32
CA GLN A 223 0.36 -14.33 -19.74
C GLN A 223 0.87 -13.04 -20.37
N ARG A 224 0.96 -11.96 -19.58
CA ARG A 224 1.57 -10.69 -19.99
C ARG A 224 3.09 -10.68 -19.92
N GLY A 225 3.74 -11.82 -19.69
CA GLY A 225 5.21 -11.90 -19.63
C GLY A 225 5.80 -11.42 -18.30
N ASN A 226 5.04 -11.53 -17.21
CA ASN A 226 5.36 -10.99 -15.87
C ASN A 226 5.32 -9.45 -15.79
N HIS A 227 4.44 -8.82 -16.57
CA HIS A 227 4.22 -7.38 -16.51
C HIS A 227 2.95 -7.03 -15.74
N THR A 228 3.01 -5.95 -14.97
CA THR A 228 1.79 -5.35 -14.42
C THR A 228 0.96 -4.70 -15.53
N SER A 229 -0.36 -4.67 -15.35
CA SER A 229 -1.26 -3.85 -16.17
C SER A 229 -1.87 -2.66 -15.42
N THR A 230 -1.48 -2.46 -14.15
CA THR A 230 -2.03 -1.48 -13.22
C THR A 230 -1.57 -0.04 -13.48
N GLY A 231 -2.40 0.91 -13.03
CA GLY A 231 -2.07 2.31 -12.85
C GLY A 231 -1.67 2.63 -11.41
N GLU A 232 -1.58 3.90 -11.07
CA GLU A 232 -1.05 4.34 -9.77
C GLU A 232 -1.96 4.00 -8.59
N VAL A 233 -3.27 3.96 -8.80
CA VAL A 233 -4.25 3.76 -7.72
C VAL A 233 -4.24 2.30 -7.29
N SER A 234 -4.18 1.37 -8.24
CA SER A 234 -4.19 -0.06 -7.95
C SER A 234 -2.80 -0.64 -7.64
N LEU A 235 -1.71 0.02 -8.04
CA LEU A 235 -0.35 -0.50 -7.85
C LEU A 235 0.02 -0.80 -6.38
N PRO A 236 -0.27 0.05 -5.37
CA PRO A 236 -0.03 -0.31 -3.97
C PRO A 236 -0.81 -1.56 -3.55
N SER A 237 -2.06 -1.68 -3.99
CA SER A 237 -2.90 -2.87 -3.74
C SER A 237 -2.31 -4.12 -4.38
N TRP A 238 -1.81 -3.99 -5.61
CA TRP A 238 -1.19 -5.07 -6.37
C TRP A 238 0.00 -5.69 -5.64
N PHE A 239 0.92 -4.87 -5.13
CA PHE A 239 2.04 -5.36 -4.32
C PHE A 239 1.55 -5.99 -3.02
N ARG A 240 0.67 -5.31 -2.28
CA ARG A 240 0.19 -5.77 -0.98
C ARG A 240 -0.56 -7.09 -1.07
N MET A 241 -1.44 -7.26 -2.05
CA MET A 241 -2.24 -8.47 -2.22
C MET A 241 -1.41 -9.65 -2.70
N LEU A 242 -0.48 -9.47 -3.64
CA LEU A 242 0.42 -10.55 -4.04
C LEU A 242 1.27 -11.03 -2.86
N SER A 243 1.87 -10.12 -2.08
CA SER A 243 2.60 -10.51 -0.86
C SER A 243 1.71 -11.15 0.19
N PHE A 244 0.51 -10.62 0.41
CA PHE A 244 -0.42 -11.14 1.42
C PHE A 244 -0.84 -12.58 1.12
N TYR A 245 -1.03 -12.93 -0.16
CA TYR A 245 -1.33 -14.30 -0.58
C TYR A 245 -0.09 -15.17 -0.84
N GLY A 246 1.10 -14.73 -0.42
CA GLY A 246 2.33 -15.54 -0.50
C GLY A 246 2.97 -15.62 -1.89
N HIS A 247 2.67 -14.66 -2.76
CA HIS A 247 3.13 -14.58 -4.15
C HIS A 247 4.21 -13.51 -4.39
N ASP A 248 5.13 -13.37 -3.43
CA ASP A 248 6.32 -12.53 -3.58
C ASP A 248 7.22 -12.95 -4.76
N ASP A 249 7.12 -14.20 -5.21
CA ASP A 249 7.80 -14.70 -6.41
C ASP A 249 7.32 -14.00 -7.68
N VAL A 250 6.01 -13.75 -7.78
CA VAL A 250 5.40 -13.01 -8.90
C VAL A 250 5.85 -11.56 -8.91
N VAL A 251 5.91 -10.93 -7.73
CA VAL A 251 6.44 -9.56 -7.58
C VAL A 251 7.92 -9.51 -7.99
N TYR A 252 8.73 -10.46 -7.51
CA TYR A 252 10.14 -10.55 -7.87
C TYR A 252 10.34 -10.69 -9.39
N ASP A 253 9.54 -11.53 -10.05
CA ASP A 253 9.64 -11.74 -11.50
C ASP A 253 9.30 -10.48 -12.29
N PHE A 254 8.30 -9.70 -11.85
CA PHE A 254 8.00 -8.39 -12.42
C PHE A 254 9.14 -7.38 -12.22
N LEU A 255 9.67 -7.27 -11.00
CA LEU A 255 10.77 -6.35 -10.70
C LEU A 255 12.08 -6.74 -11.40
N SER A 256 12.18 -7.98 -11.88
CA SER A 256 13.32 -8.48 -12.66
C SER A 256 13.20 -8.20 -14.17
N ARG A 257 12.05 -7.68 -14.65
CA ARG A 257 11.86 -7.29 -16.05
C ARG A 257 12.64 -6.04 -16.39
N THR A 258 13.10 -5.97 -17.64
CA THR A 258 13.81 -4.81 -18.20
C THR A 258 13.23 -4.33 -19.54
N ASP A 259 12.25 -5.05 -20.08
CA ASP A 259 11.39 -4.64 -21.19
C ASP A 259 10.16 -3.87 -20.70
N SER A 260 9.52 -3.13 -21.60
CA SER A 260 8.35 -2.30 -21.26
C SER A 260 7.08 -3.15 -21.12
N PRO A 261 6.19 -2.85 -20.16
CA PRO A 261 6.31 -1.83 -19.10
C PRO A 261 6.99 -2.40 -17.83
N SER A 262 8.05 -1.76 -17.31
CA SER A 262 8.68 -2.18 -16.04
C SER A 262 9.57 -1.09 -15.43
N TYR A 263 9.86 -1.21 -14.13
CA TYR A 263 10.88 -0.36 -13.50
C TYR A 263 12.27 -0.56 -14.12
N GLY A 264 12.63 -1.80 -14.49
CA GLY A 264 13.90 -2.06 -15.15
C GLY A 264 13.99 -1.37 -16.51
N TYR A 265 12.88 -1.29 -17.24
CA TYR A 265 12.82 -0.57 -18.53
C TYR A 265 13.23 0.89 -18.38
N VAL A 266 12.61 1.63 -17.45
CA VAL A 266 12.91 3.05 -17.26
C VAL A 266 14.37 3.26 -16.79
N ILE A 267 14.89 2.35 -15.96
CA ILE A 267 16.28 2.36 -15.47
C ILE A 267 17.29 2.16 -16.61
N ILE A 268 17.11 1.12 -17.45
CA ILE A 268 18.06 0.85 -18.55
C ILE A 268 18.03 1.93 -19.63
N HIS A 269 16.95 2.72 -19.69
CA HIS A 269 16.83 3.90 -20.57
C HIS A 269 17.32 5.20 -19.90
N GLY A 270 17.99 5.11 -18.75
CA GLY A 270 18.73 6.23 -18.15
C GLY A 270 17.91 7.10 -17.19
N ALA A 271 16.72 6.68 -16.77
CA ALA A 271 15.97 7.39 -15.74
C ALA A 271 16.74 7.35 -14.40
N THR A 272 16.89 8.51 -13.77
CA THR A 272 17.46 8.66 -12.41
C THR A 272 16.40 8.97 -11.35
N SER A 273 15.14 9.05 -11.76
CA SER A 273 13.94 9.23 -10.94
C SER A 273 12.83 8.38 -11.52
N LEU A 274 11.78 8.14 -10.73
CA LEU A 274 10.56 7.54 -11.25
C LEU A 274 9.89 8.47 -12.28
N THR A 275 9.29 7.87 -13.29
CA THR A 275 8.57 8.54 -14.36
C THR A 275 7.07 8.45 -14.12
N GLU A 276 6.30 9.36 -14.72
CA GLU A 276 4.84 9.39 -14.60
C GLU A 276 4.17 8.27 -15.40
N ASP A 277 4.83 7.79 -16.46
CA ASP A 277 4.42 6.68 -17.28
C ASP A 277 5.43 5.52 -17.22
N TRP A 278 4.97 4.29 -17.42
CA TRP A 278 5.81 3.08 -17.35
C TRP A 278 6.91 2.98 -18.43
N ASP A 279 6.88 3.85 -19.44
CA ASP A 279 7.84 3.85 -20.55
C ASP A 279 8.70 5.13 -20.62
N GLY A 280 8.56 6.08 -19.71
CA GLY A 280 9.46 7.23 -19.65
C GLY A 280 10.88 6.77 -19.34
N PRO A 281 11.95 7.27 -20.00
CA PRO A 281 12.03 8.36 -20.96
C PRO A 281 11.96 7.94 -22.44
N ALA A 282 11.66 6.67 -22.73
CA ALA A 282 11.64 6.10 -24.07
C ALA A 282 10.25 5.53 -24.39
N PRO A 283 9.26 6.36 -24.79
CA PRO A 283 7.89 5.91 -24.99
C PRO A 283 7.80 4.77 -26.02
N ALA A 284 7.49 3.56 -25.56
CA ALA A 284 7.36 2.38 -26.41
C ALA A 284 5.91 2.13 -26.83
N ARG A 285 4.94 2.56 -26.00
CA ARG A 285 3.49 2.38 -26.21
C ARG A 285 2.80 3.56 -26.89
N GLY A 286 3.54 4.42 -27.59
CA GLY A 286 2.99 5.52 -28.41
C GLY A 286 2.38 6.70 -27.63
N GLN A 287 2.64 6.80 -26.33
CA GLN A 287 2.22 7.92 -25.49
C GLN A 287 3.14 9.13 -25.68
N SER A 288 2.60 10.33 -25.47
CA SER A 288 3.42 11.55 -25.37
C SER A 288 4.31 11.48 -24.13
N LEU A 289 5.52 12.03 -24.22
CA LEU A 289 6.47 12.04 -23.11
C LEU A 289 5.86 12.73 -21.87
N ALA A 290 5.60 11.94 -20.83
CA ALA A 290 5.08 12.39 -19.55
C ALA A 290 6.20 12.95 -18.66
N SER A 291 5.91 13.28 -17.41
CA SER A 291 6.94 13.74 -16.46
C SER A 291 7.99 12.67 -16.22
N GLN A 292 9.27 13.08 -16.23
CA GLN A 292 10.40 12.19 -15.95
C GLN A 292 10.82 12.19 -14.47
N ASN A 293 10.04 12.87 -13.62
CA ASN A 293 10.23 12.90 -12.19
C ASN A 293 8.85 13.01 -11.52
N HIS A 294 8.26 11.86 -11.22
CA HIS A 294 6.93 11.68 -10.65
C HIS A 294 6.94 10.46 -9.73
N PHE A 295 6.46 10.59 -8.50
CA PHE A 295 6.65 9.55 -7.47
C PHE A 295 5.44 8.62 -7.27
N SER A 296 4.42 8.71 -8.14
CA SER A 296 3.24 7.83 -8.13
C SER A 296 3.55 6.34 -8.17
N PHE A 297 4.54 5.92 -8.95
CA PHE A 297 4.97 4.52 -8.98
C PHE A 297 5.98 4.18 -7.87
N GLY A 298 6.03 4.96 -6.80
CA GLY A 298 6.87 4.72 -5.62
C GLY A 298 6.42 3.54 -4.76
N ALA A 299 5.24 2.97 -5.03
CA ALA A 299 4.66 1.89 -4.25
C ALA A 299 5.51 0.61 -4.17
N VAL A 300 6.40 0.38 -5.14
CA VAL A 300 7.39 -0.72 -5.12
C VAL A 300 8.21 -0.74 -3.83
N ASP A 301 8.42 0.43 -3.25
CA ASP A 301 9.20 0.56 -2.04
C ASP A 301 8.57 -0.12 -0.82
N GLU A 302 7.24 -0.11 -0.74
CA GLU A 302 6.53 -0.83 0.31
C GLU A 302 6.88 -2.32 0.26
N TRP A 303 6.92 -2.92 -0.94
CA TRP A 303 7.32 -4.31 -1.09
C TRP A 303 8.79 -4.55 -0.71
N LEU A 304 9.70 -3.68 -1.15
CA LEU A 304 11.13 -3.79 -0.82
C LEU A 304 11.37 -3.79 0.69
N MET A 305 10.57 -3.03 1.43
CA MET A 305 10.74 -2.84 2.87
C MET A 305 9.92 -3.82 3.71
N CYS A 306 8.62 -3.88 3.47
CA CYS A 306 7.69 -4.67 4.27
C CYS A 306 7.78 -6.16 3.94
N SER A 307 8.02 -6.51 2.68
CA SER A 307 8.08 -7.90 2.22
C SER A 307 9.51 -8.39 2.12
N LEU A 308 10.32 -7.76 1.27
CA LEU A 308 11.64 -8.27 0.92
C LEU A 308 12.65 -8.13 2.08
N ALA A 309 12.79 -6.94 2.67
CA ALA A 309 13.56 -6.75 3.90
C ALA A 309 12.82 -7.26 5.16
N GLY A 310 11.50 -7.32 5.06
CA GLY A 310 10.63 -7.90 6.06
C GLY A 310 10.33 -7.02 7.26
N ILE A 311 10.46 -5.69 7.16
CA ILE A 311 10.16 -4.78 8.26
C ILE A 311 8.74 -4.25 8.08
N LYS A 312 7.77 -4.84 8.76
CA LYS A 312 6.37 -4.41 8.72
C LYS A 312 5.89 -3.97 10.10
N GLN A 313 5.17 -2.84 10.16
CA GLN A 313 4.42 -2.48 11.37
C GLN A 313 3.15 -3.34 11.46
N ALA A 314 2.88 -3.92 12.63
CA ALA A 314 1.66 -4.70 12.84
C ALA A 314 0.41 -3.81 12.73
N ALA A 315 -0.71 -4.36 12.25
CA ALA A 315 -1.90 -3.57 11.89
C ALA A 315 -2.49 -2.73 13.04
N ASN A 316 -2.40 -3.21 14.29
CA ASN A 316 -2.88 -2.51 15.49
C ASN A 316 -1.76 -1.77 16.24
N SER A 317 -0.55 -1.72 15.68
CA SER A 317 0.57 -1.01 16.26
C SER A 317 0.45 0.48 15.98
N ILE A 318 0.90 1.27 16.95
CA ILE A 318 1.15 2.70 16.80
C ILE A 318 2.64 2.92 17.03
N ASP A 319 3.21 3.84 16.27
CA ASP A 319 4.56 4.36 16.45
C ASP A 319 5.62 3.23 16.39
N TYR A 320 5.44 2.25 15.50
CA TYR A 320 6.29 1.05 15.37
C TYR A 320 6.51 0.26 16.68
N ARG A 321 5.56 0.32 17.63
CA ARG A 321 5.65 -0.42 18.89
C ARG A 321 5.64 -1.94 18.70
N ILE A 322 4.85 -2.44 17.75
CA ILE A 322 4.73 -3.86 17.43
C ILE A 322 5.05 -4.05 15.95
N LEU A 323 6.01 -4.92 15.67
CA LEU A 323 6.46 -5.24 14.33
C LEU A 323 6.22 -6.71 13.97
N ASP A 324 6.04 -6.95 12.69
CA ASP A 324 6.13 -8.27 12.09
C ASP A 324 7.38 -8.28 11.22
N ILE A 325 8.38 -9.07 11.65
CA ILE A 325 9.62 -9.28 10.93
C ILE A 325 9.51 -10.58 10.13
N ASN A 326 9.06 -10.46 8.89
CA ASN A 326 8.89 -11.58 7.97
C ASN A 326 9.57 -11.17 6.67
N PRO A 327 10.76 -11.71 6.30
CA PRO A 327 11.50 -11.39 5.06
C PRO A 327 11.21 -12.35 3.89
N ALA A 328 11.16 -11.83 2.65
CA ALA A 328 10.74 -12.58 1.46
C ALA A 328 11.95 -13.25 0.84
N ILE A 329 11.95 -14.58 0.82
CA ILE A 329 13.08 -15.36 0.31
C ILE A 329 12.73 -15.80 -1.11
N VAL A 330 12.98 -14.93 -2.07
CA VAL A 330 12.52 -15.09 -3.46
C VAL A 330 13.65 -15.01 -4.47
N GLY A 331 13.42 -15.63 -5.63
CA GLY A 331 14.31 -15.54 -6.78
C GLY A 331 15.74 -15.98 -6.48
N ASN A 332 16.70 -15.24 -7.05
CA ASN A 332 18.13 -15.44 -6.84
C ASN A 332 18.74 -14.53 -5.76
N ILE A 333 17.92 -13.77 -5.03
CA ILE A 333 18.41 -12.87 -3.98
C ILE A 333 19.05 -13.71 -2.87
N SER A 334 20.33 -13.44 -2.59
CA SER A 334 21.13 -14.20 -1.63
C SER A 334 21.38 -13.45 -0.32
N HIS A 335 21.28 -12.13 -0.33
CA HIS A 335 21.48 -11.30 0.85
C HIS A 335 20.73 -9.98 0.74
N ILE A 336 20.31 -9.46 1.89
CA ILE A 336 19.77 -8.11 2.06
C ILE A 336 20.27 -7.56 3.38
N LYS A 337 20.51 -6.25 3.40
CA LYS A 337 20.69 -5.47 4.62
C LYS A 337 19.91 -4.17 4.50
N VAL A 338 19.02 -3.92 5.45
CA VAL A 338 18.20 -2.70 5.50
C VAL A 338 18.18 -2.17 6.92
N THR A 339 18.33 -0.85 7.03
CA THR A 339 18.11 -0.11 8.27
C THR A 339 16.99 0.89 8.06
N TYR A 340 16.12 1.04 9.05
CA TYR A 340 15.05 2.02 9.04
C TYR A 340 14.98 2.75 10.38
N ARG A 341 14.93 4.08 10.34
CA ARG A 341 14.82 4.92 11.53
C ARG A 341 13.37 5.26 11.79
N THR A 342 12.80 4.67 12.83
CA THR A 342 11.49 5.06 13.36
C THR A 342 11.66 6.15 14.41
N THR A 343 10.54 6.67 14.89
CA THR A 343 10.42 7.49 16.10
C THR A 343 11.01 6.83 17.36
N ARG A 344 10.98 5.50 17.44
CA ARG A 344 11.54 4.72 18.57
C ARG A 344 13.03 4.49 18.44
N GLY A 345 13.59 4.59 17.23
CA GLY A 345 15.01 4.40 16.96
C GLY A 345 15.24 3.56 15.71
N TRP A 346 16.43 3.00 15.60
CA TRP A 346 16.81 2.20 14.45
C TRP A 346 16.26 0.78 14.54
N ILE A 347 15.71 0.29 13.44
CA ILE A 347 15.45 -1.11 13.16
C ILE A 347 16.45 -1.55 12.11
N GLU A 348 17.06 -2.72 12.27
CA GLU A 348 17.88 -3.36 11.22
C GLU A 348 17.34 -4.75 10.95
N THR A 349 17.21 -5.11 9.67
CA THR A 349 17.12 -6.50 9.23
C THR A 349 18.25 -6.81 8.28
N GLN A 350 18.90 -7.95 8.48
CA GLN A 350 19.91 -8.47 7.57
C GLN A 350 19.69 -9.96 7.41
N TRP A 351 19.27 -10.41 6.23
CA TRP A 351 19.15 -11.82 5.96
C TRP A 351 20.11 -12.28 4.87
N ASN A 352 20.55 -13.54 4.98
CA ASN A 352 21.41 -14.20 4.01
C ASN A 352 20.89 -15.63 3.77
N ARG A 353 20.99 -16.08 2.53
CA ARG A 353 20.72 -17.45 2.10
C ARG A 353 21.95 -18.02 1.41
N ALA A 354 22.47 -19.11 1.98
CA ALA A 354 23.58 -19.88 1.40
C ALA A 354 23.17 -21.34 1.27
N GLY A 355 22.87 -21.77 0.04
CA GLY A 355 22.27 -23.09 -0.21
C GLY A 355 20.93 -23.20 0.53
N THR A 356 20.82 -24.20 1.40
CA THR A 356 19.64 -24.42 2.25
C THR A 356 19.72 -23.71 3.61
N THR A 357 20.82 -23.02 3.93
CA THR A 357 20.96 -22.31 5.20
C THR A 357 20.42 -20.90 5.07
N PHE A 358 19.47 -20.54 5.94
CA PHE A 358 18.97 -19.19 6.10
C PHE A 358 19.45 -18.60 7.42
N THR A 359 19.85 -17.34 7.41
CA THR A 359 20.21 -16.58 8.60
C THR A 359 19.57 -15.21 8.54
N LEU A 360 18.91 -14.78 9.62
CA LEU A 360 18.33 -13.45 9.77
C LEU A 360 18.89 -12.80 11.03
N LYS A 361 19.46 -11.61 10.89
CA LYS A 361 19.77 -10.72 12.01
C LYS A 361 18.71 -9.66 12.12
N VAL A 362 18.27 -9.38 13.34
CA VAL A 362 17.29 -8.35 13.65
C VAL A 362 17.82 -7.48 14.78
N MET A 363 17.77 -6.16 14.61
CA MET A 363 17.98 -5.19 15.68
C MET A 363 16.71 -4.38 15.88
N LEU A 364 16.24 -4.30 17.13
CA LEU A 364 15.03 -3.58 17.51
C LEU A 364 15.34 -2.49 18.54
N PRO A 365 14.77 -1.29 18.39
CA PRO A 365 14.97 -0.21 19.34
C PRO A 365 14.16 -0.43 20.62
N TYR A 366 14.57 0.23 21.71
CA TYR A 366 13.87 0.15 23.00
C TYR A 366 12.38 0.50 22.88
N GLY A 367 11.54 -0.21 23.66
CA GLY A 367 10.10 0.01 23.65
C GLY A 367 9.38 -0.53 22.40
N SER A 368 10.06 -1.32 21.57
CA SER A 368 9.45 -2.08 20.47
C SER A 368 9.50 -3.58 20.75
N ILE A 369 8.51 -4.31 20.25
CA ILE A 369 8.48 -5.77 20.24
C ILE A 369 8.26 -6.25 18.80
N ALA A 370 8.68 -7.47 18.48
CA ALA A 370 8.40 -8.05 17.18
C ALA A 370 7.98 -9.52 17.24
N ASN A 371 7.12 -9.91 16.29
CA ASN A 371 6.97 -11.29 15.86
C ASN A 371 7.93 -11.53 14.69
N VAL A 372 8.90 -12.42 14.85
CA VAL A 372 9.90 -12.77 13.83
C VAL A 372 9.54 -14.12 13.23
N TYR A 373 9.31 -14.14 11.92
CA TYR A 373 8.90 -15.30 11.15
C TYR A 373 10.13 -15.89 10.47
N ILE A 374 10.53 -17.08 10.93
CA ILE A 374 11.67 -17.81 10.38
C ILE A 374 11.15 -19.05 9.66
N PRO A 375 11.52 -19.29 8.40
CA PRO A 375 11.11 -20.50 7.69
C PRO A 375 11.73 -21.75 8.35
N GLY A 376 10.97 -22.84 8.42
CA GLY A 376 11.40 -24.09 9.04
C GLY A 376 11.01 -24.20 10.53
N THR A 377 10.77 -25.43 10.98
CA THR A 377 10.43 -25.77 12.38
C THR A 377 11.68 -26.09 13.23
N ASP A 378 12.84 -26.15 12.58
CA ASP A 378 14.19 -26.32 13.13
C ASP A 378 14.86 -24.99 13.50
N ALA A 379 14.16 -23.86 13.33
CA ALA A 379 14.70 -22.54 13.57
C ALA A 379 15.24 -22.36 15.00
N THR A 380 16.38 -21.69 15.11
CA THR A 380 17.08 -21.39 16.37
C THR A 380 17.40 -19.90 16.48
N SER A 381 17.64 -19.44 17.71
CA SER A 381 18.07 -18.08 18.06
C SER A 381 19.36 -18.15 18.86
N ASP A 382 20.26 -17.18 18.69
CA ASP A 382 21.50 -17.02 19.49
C ASP A 382 21.25 -16.50 20.91
N TYR A 383 20.07 -15.94 21.16
CA TYR A 383 19.68 -15.37 22.45
C TYR A 383 18.70 -16.27 23.22
N GLY A 384 18.96 -16.48 24.52
CA GLY A 384 18.23 -17.45 25.35
C GLY A 384 16.90 -16.96 25.94
N THR A 385 16.70 -15.65 26.10
CA THR A 385 15.43 -15.11 26.61
C THR A 385 14.56 -14.62 25.47
N LEU A 386 13.63 -15.47 25.05
CA LEU A 386 12.59 -15.20 24.06
C LEU A 386 11.26 -15.05 24.82
N ILE A 387 10.41 -14.09 24.44
CA ILE A 387 9.09 -13.93 25.08
C ILE A 387 8.23 -15.17 24.83
N GLN A 388 8.24 -15.64 23.57
CA GLN A 388 7.48 -16.79 23.14
C GLN A 388 8.09 -17.41 21.88
N VAL A 389 7.98 -18.73 21.75
CA VAL A 389 8.28 -19.45 20.51
C VAL A 389 7.07 -20.28 20.14
N ARG A 390 6.60 -20.15 18.90
CA ARG A 390 5.53 -20.96 18.33
C ARG A 390 6.01 -21.61 17.05
N LYS A 391 5.97 -22.94 16.99
CA LYS A 391 6.25 -23.71 15.77
C LYS A 391 4.94 -23.95 15.03
N THR A 392 4.84 -23.50 13.79
CA THR A 392 3.65 -23.61 12.94
C THR A 392 4.12 -23.83 11.51
N GLU A 393 4.02 -25.06 10.98
CA GLU A 393 4.44 -25.31 9.60
C GLU A 393 3.81 -24.28 8.63
N PRO A 394 4.61 -23.68 7.73
CA PRO A 394 6.00 -24.02 7.41
C PRO A 394 7.08 -23.19 8.15
N MET A 395 6.75 -22.55 9.27
CA MET A 395 7.57 -21.53 9.94
C MET A 395 7.70 -21.73 11.47
N THR A 396 8.64 -21.01 12.07
CA THR A 396 8.72 -20.77 13.51
C THR A 396 8.60 -19.28 13.77
N ILE A 397 7.71 -18.90 14.69
CA ILE A 397 7.46 -17.52 15.08
C ILE A 397 8.11 -17.28 16.45
N PHE A 398 9.01 -16.30 16.51
CA PHE A 398 9.66 -15.85 17.73
C PHE A 398 9.11 -14.50 18.14
N LYS A 399 8.68 -14.36 19.39
CA LYS A 399 8.33 -13.06 19.95
C LYS A 399 9.52 -12.51 20.74
N ILE A 400 10.01 -11.33 20.34
CA ILE A 400 11.20 -10.69 20.91
C ILE A 400 10.92 -9.25 21.37
N GLU A 401 11.75 -8.76 22.28
CA GLU A 401 11.80 -7.36 22.71
C GLU A 401 12.94 -6.62 22.00
N SER A 402 13.24 -5.39 22.43
CA SER A 402 14.37 -4.61 21.96
C SER A 402 15.70 -5.34 22.20
N GLY A 403 16.60 -5.29 21.23
CA GLY A 403 17.88 -5.98 21.29
C GLY A 403 18.41 -6.33 19.91
N SER A 404 19.48 -7.11 19.87
CA SER A 404 20.06 -7.67 18.64
C SER A 404 20.01 -9.18 18.71
N TYR A 405 19.47 -9.81 17.66
CA TYR A 405 19.19 -11.24 17.61
C TYR A 405 19.68 -11.81 16.29
N THR A 406 20.19 -13.04 16.31
CA THR A 406 20.48 -13.84 15.12
C THR A 406 19.65 -15.12 15.13
N PHE A 407 18.87 -15.30 14.08
CA PHE A 407 18.09 -16.50 13.82
C PHE A 407 18.72 -17.32 12.70
N LYS A 408 18.62 -18.64 12.80
CA LYS A 408 19.10 -19.58 11.78
C LYS A 408 18.09 -20.71 11.56
N SER A 409 17.94 -21.15 10.32
CA SER A 409 17.13 -22.32 9.97
C SER A 409 17.59 -22.96 8.67
N VAL A 410 17.09 -24.16 8.39
CA VAL A 410 17.21 -24.81 7.09
C VAL A 410 15.94 -24.55 6.28
N ILE A 411 16.09 -23.95 5.10
CA ILE A 411 14.99 -23.71 4.17
C ILE A 411 14.89 -24.83 3.14
N ASN A 412 13.65 -25.20 2.82
CA ASN A 412 13.36 -25.95 1.60
C ASN A 412 13.11 -24.95 0.48
N VAL A 413 13.62 -25.23 -0.72
CA VAL A 413 13.65 -24.29 -1.87
C VAL A 413 12.23 -23.81 -2.30
N ASN A 414 11.17 -24.46 -1.82
CA ASN A 414 9.77 -24.19 -2.15
C ASN A 414 8.93 -23.60 -0.99
N THR A 415 9.54 -23.17 0.13
CA THR A 415 8.78 -22.63 1.26
C THR A 415 8.20 -21.25 0.94
N LYS A 416 6.91 -21.22 0.55
CA LYS A 416 6.14 -19.97 0.43
C LYS A 416 5.80 -19.41 1.81
N ARG A 417 5.57 -18.09 1.86
CA ARG A 417 4.92 -17.44 2.98
C ARG A 417 3.44 -17.78 2.95
N ASN A 418 2.87 -18.02 4.13
CA ASN A 418 1.42 -18.07 4.32
C ASN A 418 0.97 -16.75 4.93
#